data_AF-A0A520IR89-F1
#
_entry.id   AF-A0A520IR89-F1
#
_cell.length_a   1.000
_cell.length_b   1.000
_cell.length_c   1.000
_cell.angle_alpha   90.00
_cell.angle_beta   90.00
_cell.angle_gamma   90.00
#
_symmetry.space_group_name_H-M   'P 1'
#
loop_
_entity.id
_entity.type
_entity.pdbx_description
1 polymer ?
#
loop_
_entity_poly.entity_id
_entity_poly.type
_entity_poly.pdbx_seq_one_letter_code
_entity_poly.pdbx_strand_id
1 'polypeptide(L)'
;QWMWSAHDTVNHHHRRYSKATLKTAIETAGLKPEKLGYFNSLLFPLAAAARIAGRLSGRDDSDDSPPPKLVNALFEKIFRLERHMVGRMPMTPGVSIVTLAVPR
;
A
#
# COMPACT_ATOMS: atom_id res chain seq x y z
N GLN A 1 -9.80 0.71 -9.04
CA GLN A 1 -9.31 0.87 -7.65
C GLN A 1 -8.94 2.34 -7.45
N TRP A 2 -9.40 3.01 -6.39
CA TRP A 2 -9.26 4.48 -6.26
C TRP A 2 -7.82 4.95 -5.98
N MET A 3 -6.98 4.07 -5.42
CA MET A 3 -5.55 4.29 -5.20
C MET A 3 -4.66 3.94 -6.40
N TRP A 4 -5.23 3.42 -7.50
CA TRP A 4 -4.43 3.15 -8.71
C TRP A 4 -3.96 4.45 -9.34
N SER A 5 -2.69 4.54 -9.74
CA SER A 5 -2.08 5.70 -10.39
C SER A 5 -1.11 5.34 -11.51
N ALA A 6 -0.59 6.37 -12.21
CA ALA A 6 0.48 6.19 -13.18
C ALA A 6 1.75 5.57 -12.55
N HIS A 7 2.00 5.78 -11.25
CA HIS A 7 3.04 5.08 -10.49
C HIS A 7 2.86 3.55 -10.53
N ASP A 8 1.62 3.05 -10.39
CA ASP A 8 1.37 1.60 -10.50
C ASP A 8 1.75 1.11 -11.92
N THR A 9 1.45 1.89 -12.97
CA THR A 9 1.81 1.58 -14.37
C THR A 9 3.31 1.62 -14.61
N VAL A 10 4.01 2.65 -14.12
CA VAL A 10 5.47 2.83 -14.23
C VAL A 10 6.22 1.70 -13.53
N ASN A 11 5.72 1.24 -12.38
CA ASN A 11 6.26 0.07 -11.68
C ASN A 11 5.78 -1.27 -12.26
N HIS A 12 5.16 -1.27 -13.44
CA HIS A 12 4.65 -2.46 -14.13
C HIS A 12 3.71 -3.32 -13.28
N HIS A 13 2.95 -2.70 -12.36
CA HIS A 13 1.90 -3.43 -11.67
C HIS A 13 0.80 -3.81 -12.68
N HIS A 14 0.37 -5.06 -12.62
CA HIS A 14 -0.74 -5.56 -13.44
C HIS A 14 -2.10 -5.44 -12.74
N ARG A 15 -2.10 -5.41 -11.40
CA ARG A 15 -3.32 -5.30 -10.59
C ARG A 15 -3.01 -4.81 -9.19
N ARG A 16 -3.97 -4.09 -8.60
CA ARG A 16 -3.95 -3.70 -7.20
C ARG A 16 -5.04 -4.43 -6.44
N TYR A 17 -4.60 -5.22 -5.47
CA TYR A 17 -5.50 -6.04 -4.67
C TYR A 17 -6.10 -5.24 -3.50
N SER A 18 -7.38 -5.47 -3.22
CA SER A 18 -7.96 -5.29 -1.88
C SER A 18 -7.74 -6.57 -1.06
N LYS A 19 -7.89 -6.48 0.28
CA LYS A 19 -7.85 -7.66 1.15
C LYS A 19 -8.81 -8.77 0.69
N ALA A 20 -10.03 -8.43 0.29
CA ALA A 20 -11.01 -9.39 -0.20
C ALA A 20 -10.51 -10.09 -1.48
N THR A 21 -10.05 -9.31 -2.48
CA THR A 21 -9.57 -9.88 -3.75
C THR A 21 -8.28 -10.69 -3.59
N LEU A 22 -7.38 -10.30 -2.67
CA LEU A 22 -6.16 -11.06 -2.39
C LEU A 22 -6.51 -12.38 -1.70
N LYS A 23 -7.42 -12.35 -0.72
CA LYS A 23 -7.91 -13.56 -0.04
C LYS A 23 -8.49 -14.54 -1.05
N THR A 24 -9.40 -14.09 -1.91
CA THR A 24 -10.01 -14.94 -2.95
C THR A 24 -8.97 -15.50 -3.91
N ALA A 25 -7.99 -14.70 -4.34
CA ALA A 25 -6.93 -15.17 -5.23
C ALA A 25 -6.08 -16.28 -4.58
N ILE A 26 -5.72 -16.10 -3.30
CA ILE A 26 -4.96 -17.11 -2.53
C ILE A 26 -5.77 -18.39 -2.36
N GLU A 27 -7.05 -18.28 -2.00
CA GLU A 27 -7.92 -19.45 -1.80
C GLU A 27 -8.17 -20.21 -3.11
N THR A 28 -8.35 -19.50 -4.22
CA THR A 28 -8.52 -20.10 -5.56
C THR A 28 -7.26 -20.83 -6.01
N ALA A 29 -6.08 -20.37 -5.58
CA ALA A 29 -4.81 -21.05 -5.83
C ALA A 29 -4.59 -22.30 -4.94
N GLY A 30 -5.58 -22.71 -4.13
CA GLY A 30 -5.47 -23.87 -3.24
C GLY A 30 -4.66 -23.62 -1.97
N LEU A 31 -4.37 -22.36 -1.65
CA LEU A 31 -3.63 -21.96 -0.46
C LEU A 31 -4.59 -21.45 0.64
N LYS A 32 -4.04 -21.23 1.83
CA LYS A 32 -4.71 -20.60 2.97
C LYS A 32 -3.95 -19.32 3.38
N PRO A 33 -4.62 -18.16 3.44
CA PRO A 33 -3.99 -16.94 3.93
C PRO A 33 -3.89 -16.95 5.46
N GLU A 34 -2.69 -16.76 5.98
CA GLU A 34 -2.40 -16.52 7.38
C GLU A 34 -1.90 -15.08 7.59
N LYS A 35 -2.44 -14.41 8.62
CA LYS A 35 -2.04 -13.04 9.01
C LYS A 35 -2.14 -12.01 7.88
N LEU A 36 -3.30 -11.94 7.20
CA LEU A 36 -3.61 -10.91 6.20
C LEU A 36 -3.80 -9.51 6.83
N GLY A 37 -2.77 -8.67 6.71
CA GLY A 37 -2.67 -7.35 7.32
C GLY A 37 -2.51 -6.21 6.32
N TYR A 38 -2.70 -4.99 6.82
CA TYR A 38 -2.23 -3.78 6.14
C TYR A 38 -0.86 -3.38 6.71
N PHE A 39 -0.08 -2.68 5.89
CA PHE A 39 1.08 -1.90 6.32
C PHE A 39 1.14 -0.63 5.47
N ASN A 40 2.04 0.28 5.81
CA ASN A 40 2.05 1.66 5.33
C ASN A 40 0.70 2.36 5.66
N SER A 41 0.24 2.18 6.90
CA SER A 41 -1.00 2.74 7.45
C SER A 41 -0.79 4.13 8.05
N LEU A 42 0.37 4.42 8.66
CA LEU A 42 0.64 5.74 9.23
C LEU A 42 0.77 6.83 8.16
N LEU A 43 1.36 6.49 7.01
CA LEU A 43 1.50 7.40 5.87
C LEU A 43 0.28 7.39 4.95
N PHE A 44 -0.66 6.48 5.15
CA PHE A 44 -1.84 6.34 4.29
C PHE A 44 -2.69 7.61 4.19
N PRO A 45 -2.99 8.35 5.28
CA PRO A 45 -3.76 9.60 5.16
C PRO A 45 -3.09 10.64 4.24
N LEU A 46 -1.76 10.76 4.33
CA LEU A 46 -0.99 11.66 3.47
C LEU A 46 -0.98 11.19 2.02
N ALA A 47 -0.77 9.89 1.79
CA ALA A 47 -0.82 9.31 0.45
C ALA A 47 -2.21 9.45 -0.19
N ALA A 48 -3.28 9.23 0.58
CA ALA A 48 -4.65 9.40 0.14
C ALA A 48 -4.95 10.86 -0.22
N ALA A 49 -4.52 11.81 0.63
CA ALA A 49 -4.69 13.23 0.37
C ALA A 49 -3.96 13.67 -0.91
N ALA A 50 -2.70 13.25 -1.09
CA ALA A 50 -1.95 13.51 -2.31
C ALA A 50 -2.66 12.95 -3.55
N ARG A 51 -3.15 11.70 -3.47
CA ARG A 51 -3.87 11.07 -4.58
C ARG A 51 -5.18 11.79 -4.92
N ILE A 52 -5.94 12.22 -3.92
CA ILE A 52 -7.19 13.00 -4.12
C ILE A 52 -6.86 14.36 -4.75
N ALA A 53 -5.85 15.06 -4.25
CA ALA A 53 -5.44 16.37 -4.77
C ALA A 53 -4.94 16.29 -6.23
N GLY A 54 -4.16 15.25 -6.58
CA GLY A 54 -3.70 15.02 -7.95
C GLY A 54 -4.86 14.82 -8.92
N ARG A 55 -5.84 13.99 -8.54
CA ARG A 55 -7.06 13.75 -9.34
C ARG A 55 -7.90 15.02 -9.53
N LEU A 56 -8.04 15.86 -8.51
CA LEU A 56 -8.76 17.14 -8.61
C LEU A 56 -8.03 18.17 -9.47
N SER A 57 -6.69 18.13 -9.46
CA SER A 57 -5.85 19.07 -10.22
C SER A 57 -5.62 18.63 -11.68
N GLY A 58 -6.21 17.50 -12.11
CA GLY A 58 -6.00 16.93 -13.45
C GLY A 58 -4.56 16.45 -13.71
N ARG A 59 -3.73 16.38 -12.67
CA ARG A 59 -2.39 15.82 -12.74
C ARG A 59 -2.50 14.32 -12.51
N ASP A 60 -2.29 13.54 -13.57
CA ASP A 60 -2.02 12.12 -13.39
C ASP A 60 -0.54 12.03 -13.00
N ASP A 61 -0.26 11.88 -11.70
CA ASP A 61 1.09 11.88 -11.09
C ASP A 61 2.08 11.01 -11.88
N SER A 62 2.76 11.61 -12.84
CA SER A 62 3.89 11.05 -13.59
C SER A 62 5.23 11.48 -13.01
N ASP A 63 5.23 12.45 -12.09
CA ASP A 63 6.44 12.91 -11.42
C ASP A 63 6.75 11.98 -10.24
N ASP A 64 7.42 10.89 -10.57
CA ASP A 64 7.84 9.85 -9.63
C ASP A 64 9.13 10.22 -8.88
N SER A 65 9.48 11.50 -8.92
CA SER A 65 10.65 12.03 -8.25
C SER A 65 10.46 11.90 -6.74
N PRO A 66 11.42 11.32 -6.01
CA PRO A 66 11.35 11.27 -4.57
C PRO A 66 11.24 12.69 -4.00
N PRO A 67 10.47 12.88 -2.92
CA PRO A 67 10.32 14.20 -2.30
C PRO A 67 11.67 14.71 -1.81
N PRO A 68 11.80 16.02 -1.50
CA PRO A 68 13.03 16.60 -0.98
C PRO A 68 13.64 15.75 0.15
N LYS A 69 14.97 15.62 0.17
CA LYS A 69 15.71 14.67 1.03
C LYS A 69 15.23 14.63 2.49
N LEU A 70 14.92 15.79 3.08
CA LEU A 70 14.43 15.90 4.46
C LEU A 70 13.04 15.29 4.65
N VAL A 71 12.14 15.51 3.69
CA VAL A 71 10.78 14.95 3.68
C VAL A 71 10.86 13.43 3.48
N ASN A 72 11.68 12.98 2.53
CA ASN A 72 11.89 11.55 2.33
C ASN A 72 12.45 10.86 3.58
N ALA A 73 13.43 11.47 4.25
CA ALA A 73 14.00 10.96 5.50
C ALA A 73 12.96 10.92 6.64
N LEU A 74 12.03 11.88 6.69
CA LEU A 74 10.92 11.85 7.64
C LEU A 74 9.95 10.69 7.34
N PHE A 75 9.52 10.53 6.09
CA PHE A 75 8.66 9.43 5.68
C PHE A 75 9.31 8.08 5.95
N GLU A 76 10.61 7.94 5.68
CA GLU A 76 11.38 6.75 5.99
C GLU A 76 11.39 6.45 7.50
N LYS A 77 11.60 7.47 8.35
CA LYS A 77 11.54 7.30 9.81
C LYS A 77 10.15 6.84 10.28
N ILE A 78 9.08 7.45 9.76
CA ILE A 78 7.70 7.06 10.11
C ILE A 78 7.44 5.61 9.68
N PHE A 79 7.79 5.26 8.44
CA PHE A 79 7.62 3.90 7.92
C PHE A 79 8.46 2.88 8.71
N ARG A 80 9.67 3.26 9.12
CA ARG A 80 10.52 2.43 9.98
C ARG A 80 9.93 2.21 11.36
N LEU A 81 9.27 3.21 11.96
CA LEU A 81 8.60 3.05 13.25
C LEU A 81 7.42 2.08 13.16
N GLU A 82 6.67 2.14 12.05
CA GLU A 82 5.51 1.27 11.82
C GLU A 82 5.85 -0.22 11.86
N ARG A 83 7.06 -0.63 11.47
CA ARG A 83 7.50 -2.04 11.50
C ARG A 83 7.34 -2.70 12.88
N HIS A 84 7.34 -1.90 13.95
CA HIS A 84 7.17 -2.40 15.31
C HIS A 84 5.71 -2.80 15.59
N MET A 85 4.75 -2.29 14.80
CA MET A 85 3.31 -2.54 14.90
C MET A 85 2.85 -3.64 13.95
N VAL A 86 3.45 -3.73 12.75
CA VAL A 86 3.09 -4.72 11.72
C VAL A 86 3.18 -6.15 12.27
N GLY A 87 2.06 -6.89 12.19
CA GLY A 87 1.96 -8.27 12.65
C GLY A 87 1.83 -8.46 14.17
N ARG A 88 1.94 -7.38 14.96
CA ARG A 88 1.74 -7.40 16.42
C ARG A 88 0.39 -6.84 16.86
N MET A 89 -0.16 -5.89 16.09
CA MET A 89 -1.46 -5.27 16.36
C MET A 89 -2.31 -5.17 15.09
N PRO A 90 -3.65 -5.11 15.20
CA PRO A 90 -4.51 -4.88 14.05
C PRO A 90 -4.25 -3.50 13.45
N MET A 91 -3.71 -3.48 12.23
CA MET A 91 -3.40 -2.25 11.50
C MET A 91 -4.66 -1.68 10.83
N THR A 92 -4.82 -0.36 10.87
CA THR A 92 -5.81 0.38 10.07
C THR A 92 -5.52 0.23 8.57
N PRO A 93 -6.49 0.55 7.68
CA PRO A 93 -6.25 0.55 6.24
C PRO A 93 -4.97 1.31 5.87
N GLY A 94 -4.11 0.66 5.08
CA GLY A 94 -2.82 1.20 4.64
C GLY A 94 -2.68 1.17 3.13
N VAL A 95 -1.59 1.76 2.63
CA VAL A 95 -1.30 1.78 1.19
C VAL A 95 -1.05 0.37 0.65
N SER A 96 -0.56 -0.54 1.50
CA SER A 96 -0.12 -1.88 1.11
C SER A 96 -0.74 -2.97 1.98
N ILE A 97 -0.85 -4.18 1.39
CA ILE A 97 -1.32 -5.38 2.08
C ILE A 97 -0.23 -6.45 2.07
N VAL A 98 -0.17 -7.24 3.15
CA VAL A 98 0.77 -8.35 3.31
C VAL A 98 0.05 -9.53 3.93
N THR A 99 0.43 -10.74 3.54
CA THR A 99 -0.06 -11.98 4.14
C THR A 99 0.99 -13.07 3.98
N LEU A 100 1.02 -14.00 4.93
CA LEU A 100 1.63 -15.30 4.72
C LEU A 100 0.59 -16.17 4.02
N ALA A 101 0.97 -16.95 3.02
CA ALA A 101 0.10 -17.95 2.41
C ALA A 101 0.75 -19.31 2.58
N VAL A 102 -0.01 -20.28 3.08
CA VAL A 102 0.48 -21.64 3.35
C VAL A 102 -0.32 -22.65 2.53
N PRO A 103 0.28 -23.81 2.17
CA PRO A 103 -0.48 -24.94 1.65
C PRO A 103 -1.64 -25.28 2.58
N ARG A 104 -2.75 -25.73 2.01
CA ARG A 104 -3.86 -26.28 2.79
C ARG A 104 -3.52 -27.62 3.39
#